data_AF-A0A332LZD0-F1
#
_entry.id   AF-A0A332LZD0-F1
#
_cell.length_a   1.000
_cell.length_b   1.000
_cell.length_c   1.000
_cell.angle_alpha   90.00
_cell.angle_beta   90.00
_cell.angle_gamma   90.00
#
_symmetry.space_group_name_H-M   'P 1'
#
loop_
_entity.id
_entity.type
_entity.pdbx_description
1 polymer ?
#
loop_
_entity_poly.entity_id
_entity_poly.type
_entity_poly.pdbx_seq_one_letter_code
_entity_poly.pdbx_strand_id
1 'polypeptide(L)'
;MLTVNHLTLSVRRQPLLREVAFSVAPGEVLTLMGPSGSGKSTLFAWMIGALSGDFRARGELWLNKRRCDTLPTEHRRIGILFQDPLLFDHFSVGQNLQLALPENVRGEARKTAVEEALSRAGLAGFAPRDPATLSGGQRARVSLLRALLARPEALLLDEPFSRLDASLRAGFRRWVFE
;
A
#
# COMPACT_ATOMS: atom_id res chain seq x y z
N MET A 1 -15.83 -1.42 2.15
CA MET A 1 -16.23 -1.06 0.78
C MET A 1 -15.50 0.22 0.40
N LEU A 2 -14.74 0.16 -0.69
CA LEU A 2 -14.03 1.29 -1.30
C LEU A 2 -14.80 1.70 -2.55
N THR A 3 -15.04 2.99 -2.77
CA THR A 3 -15.82 3.46 -3.92
C THR A 3 -15.19 4.72 -4.49
N VAL A 4 -15.04 4.75 -5.81
CA VAL A 4 -14.67 5.93 -6.58
C VAL A 4 -15.88 6.34 -7.41
N ASN A 5 -16.32 7.59 -7.27
CA ASN A 5 -17.45 8.14 -8.01
C ASN A 5 -16.99 9.24 -8.97
N HIS A 6 -17.25 9.03 -10.27
CA HIS A 6 -17.08 10.01 -11.35
C HIS A 6 -15.75 10.77 -11.33
N LEU A 7 -14.64 10.07 -11.04
CA LEU A 7 -13.32 10.68 -10.97
C LEU A 7 -12.85 11.13 -12.36
N THR A 8 -12.54 12.41 -12.46
CA THR A 8 -11.82 13.02 -13.57
C THR A 8 -10.51 13.58 -13.05
N LEU A 9 -9.39 13.09 -13.60
CA LEU A 9 -8.05 13.59 -13.33
C LEU A 9 -7.54 14.34 -14.57
N SER A 10 -6.95 15.51 -14.36
CA SER A 10 -6.39 16.32 -15.42
C SER A 10 -5.02 16.87 -15.04
N VAL A 11 -4.14 17.04 -16.03
CA VAL A 11 -2.82 17.64 -15.90
C VAL A 11 -2.72 18.81 -16.87
N ARG A 12 -2.32 20.01 -16.40
CA ARG A 12 -2.22 21.20 -17.26
C ARG A 12 -3.47 21.45 -18.13
N ARG A 13 -4.66 21.20 -17.57
CA ARG A 13 -5.99 21.29 -18.22
C ARG A 13 -6.30 20.21 -19.27
N GLN A 14 -5.43 19.24 -19.51
CA GLN A 14 -5.73 18.07 -20.33
C GLN A 14 -6.23 16.91 -19.46
N PRO A 15 -7.38 16.30 -19.79
CA PRO A 15 -7.90 15.16 -19.05
C PRO A 15 -7.02 13.91 -19.27
N LEU A 16 -6.54 13.34 -18.18
CA LEU A 16 -5.80 12.07 -18.13
C LEU A 16 -6.73 10.88 -17.91
N LEU A 17 -7.66 11.01 -16.96
CA LEU A 17 -8.73 10.03 -16.69
C LEU A 17 -10.06 10.77 -16.70
N ARG A 18 -11.12 10.14 -17.24
CA ARG A 18 -12.45 10.75 -17.38
C ARG A 18 -13.50 9.83 -16.76
N GLU A 19 -14.30 10.40 -15.87
CA GLU A 19 -15.48 9.76 -15.26
C GLU A 19 -15.25 8.33 -14.74
N VAL A 20 -14.08 8.06 -14.16
CA VAL A 20 -13.77 6.76 -13.59
C VAL A 20 -14.70 6.49 -12.40
N ALA A 21 -15.39 5.36 -12.44
CA ALA A 21 -16.27 4.91 -11.37
C ALA A 21 -16.10 3.40 -11.14
N PHE A 22 -15.92 3.01 -9.88
CA PHE A 22 -15.85 1.60 -9.48
C PHE A 22 -16.09 1.45 -7.97
N SER A 23 -16.44 0.24 -7.55
CA SER A 23 -16.57 -0.15 -6.15
C SER A 23 -15.86 -1.48 -5.88
N VAL A 24 -15.29 -1.61 -4.69
CA VAL A 24 -14.64 -2.84 -4.20
C VAL A 24 -15.24 -3.19 -2.84
N ALA A 25 -15.87 -4.35 -2.75
CA ALA A 25 -16.44 -4.87 -1.51
C ALA A 25 -15.34 -5.29 -0.51
N PRO A 26 -15.64 -5.39 0.80
CA PRO A 26 -14.72 -5.99 1.76
C PRO A 26 -14.28 -7.39 1.31
N GLY A 27 -12.98 -7.66 1.32
CA GLY A 27 -12.41 -8.94 0.88
C GLY A 27 -12.34 -9.13 -0.65
N GLU A 28 -12.85 -8.19 -1.43
CA GLU A 28 -12.76 -8.24 -2.88
C GLU A 28 -11.42 -7.68 -3.37
N VAL A 29 -10.89 -8.27 -4.45
CA VAL A 29 -9.69 -7.81 -5.13
C VAL A 29 -10.07 -7.29 -6.51
N LEU A 30 -9.92 -5.98 -6.72
CA LEU A 30 -10.06 -5.35 -8.02
C LEU A 30 -8.68 -5.14 -8.65
N THR A 31 -8.52 -5.56 -9.91
CA THR A 31 -7.29 -5.31 -10.68
C THR A 31 -7.50 -4.18 -11.69
N LEU A 32 -6.61 -3.19 -11.67
CA LEU A 32 -6.57 -2.12 -12.66
C LEU A 32 -5.52 -2.42 -13.72
N MET A 33 -5.94 -2.52 -14.98
CA MET A 33 -5.07 -2.81 -16.12
C MET A 33 -5.07 -1.65 -17.12
N GLY A 34 -3.94 -1.44 -17.79
CA GLY A 34 -3.79 -0.43 -18.83
C GLY A 34 -2.32 -0.21 -19.19
N PRO A 35 -2.03 0.42 -20.34
CA PRO A 35 -0.66 0.66 -20.79
C PRO A 35 0.12 1.57 -19.83
N SER A 36 1.44 1.61 -19.98
CA SER A 36 2.26 2.59 -19.25
C SER A 36 1.80 4.01 -19.56
N GLY A 37 1.78 4.89 -18.56
CA GLY A 37 1.30 6.26 -18.71
C GLY A 37 -0.24 6.42 -18.72
N SER A 38 -1.02 5.35 -18.56
CA SER A 38 -2.49 5.42 -18.56
C SER A 38 -3.12 6.10 -17.33
N GLY A 39 -2.32 6.62 -16.39
CA GLY A 39 -2.80 7.32 -15.19
C GLY A 39 -3.09 6.46 -13.96
N LYS A 40 -2.71 5.16 -13.94
CA LYS A 40 -2.90 4.25 -12.78
C LYS A 40 -2.23 4.78 -11.50
N SER A 41 -0.95 5.10 -11.56
CA SER A 41 -0.22 5.62 -10.40
C SER A 41 -0.74 7.02 -9.99
N THR A 42 -1.25 7.82 -10.94
CA THR A 42 -1.91 9.10 -10.64
C THR A 42 -3.23 8.89 -9.90
N LEU A 43 -4.02 7.88 -10.28
CA LEU A 43 -5.21 7.47 -9.55
C LEU A 43 -4.84 7.05 -8.11
N PHE A 44 -3.81 6.22 -7.93
CA PHE A 44 -3.35 5.82 -6.59
C PHE A 44 -2.87 7.01 -5.76
N ALA A 45 -2.08 7.92 -6.35
CA ALA A 45 -1.63 9.14 -5.68
C ALA A 45 -2.81 10.00 -5.22
N TRP A 46 -3.85 10.16 -6.05
CA TRP A 46 -5.09 10.82 -5.63
C TRP A 46 -5.79 10.08 -4.49
N MET A 47 -5.89 8.75 -4.57
CA MET A 47 -6.58 7.94 -3.56
C MET A 47 -5.92 8.06 -2.18
N ILE A 48 -4.59 8.08 -2.13
CA ILE A 48 -3.84 8.23 -0.87
C ILE A 48 -3.67 9.69 -0.43
N GLY A 49 -4.05 10.68 -1.24
CA GLY A 49 -3.90 12.10 -0.89
C GLY A 49 -2.52 12.69 -1.18
N ALA A 50 -1.73 12.04 -2.03
CA ALA A 50 -0.39 12.45 -2.45
C ALA A 50 -0.35 12.97 -3.90
N LEU A 51 -1.49 13.45 -4.42
CA LEU A 51 -1.56 13.98 -5.77
C LEU A 51 -0.75 15.29 -5.87
N SER A 52 0.16 15.39 -6.86
CA SER A 52 0.96 16.61 -7.02
C SER A 52 0.10 17.80 -7.49
N GLY A 53 0.56 19.02 -7.18
CA GLY A 53 -0.19 20.25 -7.47
C GLY A 53 -0.41 20.54 -8.96
N ASP A 54 0.33 19.88 -9.86
CA ASP A 54 0.14 20.00 -11.32
C ASP A 54 -1.12 19.30 -11.81
N PHE A 55 -1.69 18.43 -10.99
CA PHE A 55 -2.92 17.70 -11.29
C PHE A 55 -4.13 18.34 -10.62
N ARG A 56 -5.29 18.15 -11.24
CA ARG A 56 -6.60 18.47 -10.66
C ARG A 56 -7.46 17.23 -10.70
N ALA A 57 -8.16 16.99 -9.59
CA ALA A 57 -9.12 15.90 -9.45
C ALA A 57 -10.52 16.47 -9.18
N ARG A 58 -11.52 15.89 -9.83
CA ARG A 58 -12.94 16.08 -9.52
C ARG A 58 -13.58 14.70 -9.39
N GLY A 59 -14.40 14.49 -8.37
CA GLY A 59 -15.01 13.19 -8.08
C GLY A 59 -15.02 12.96 -6.59
N GLU A 60 -15.29 11.73 -6.18
CA GLU A 60 -15.37 11.39 -4.76
C GLU A 60 -14.70 10.04 -4.49
N LEU A 61 -14.05 9.95 -3.32
CA LEU A 61 -13.52 8.70 -2.80
C LEU A 61 -14.20 8.40 -1.48
N TRP A 62 -14.76 7.20 -1.38
CA TRP A 62 -15.45 6.73 -0.18
C TRP A 62 -14.81 5.45 0.33
N LEU A 63 -14.65 5.37 1.65
CA LEU A 63 -14.22 4.16 2.34
C LEU A 63 -15.18 3.91 3.51
N ASN A 64 -15.84 2.76 3.52
CA ASN A 64 -16.76 2.34 4.59
C ASN A 64 -17.82 3.41 4.95
N LYS A 65 -18.44 4.01 3.92
CA LYS A 65 -19.44 5.10 4.01
C LYS A 65 -18.90 6.47 4.44
N ARG A 66 -17.58 6.60 4.63
CA ARG A 66 -16.93 7.88 4.91
C ARG A 66 -16.28 8.42 3.63
N ARG A 67 -16.64 9.63 3.22
CA ARG A 67 -15.93 10.34 2.16
C ARG A 67 -14.53 10.72 2.65
N CYS A 68 -13.49 10.37 1.88
CA CYS A 68 -12.09 10.51 2.28
C CYS A 68 -11.18 11.23 1.26
N ASP A 69 -11.67 11.61 0.08
CA ASP A 69 -10.89 12.37 -0.92
C ASP A 69 -10.41 13.74 -0.43
N THR A 70 -11.08 14.31 0.57
CA THR A 70 -10.77 15.61 1.19
C THR A 70 -9.93 15.50 2.46
N LEU A 71 -9.67 14.28 2.94
CA LEU A 71 -8.92 14.06 4.17
C LEU A 71 -7.41 14.06 3.92
N PRO A 72 -6.60 14.41 4.94
CA PRO A 72 -5.15 14.17 4.90
C PRO A 72 -4.85 12.67 4.76
N THR A 73 -3.70 12.35 4.17
CA THR A 73 -3.24 10.98 3.87
C THR A 73 -3.44 10.01 5.04
N GLU A 74 -2.98 10.39 6.23
CA GLU A 74 -3.01 9.60 7.46
C GLU A 74 -4.43 9.30 7.97
N HIS A 75 -5.42 10.11 7.59
CA HIS A 75 -6.81 9.94 7.99
C HIS A 75 -7.65 9.13 6.99
N ARG A 76 -7.08 8.78 5.82
CA ARG A 76 -7.78 8.02 4.78
C ARG A 76 -7.90 6.54 5.07
N ARG A 77 -7.07 5.98 5.96
CA ARG A 77 -7.02 4.54 6.29
C ARG A 77 -6.76 3.63 5.06
N ILE A 78 -6.18 4.19 4.01
CA ILE A 78 -5.78 3.46 2.79
C ILE A 78 -4.27 3.27 2.85
N GLY A 79 -3.82 2.01 2.86
CA GLY A 79 -2.40 1.66 2.72
C GLY A 79 -2.01 1.57 1.24
N ILE A 80 -0.75 1.82 0.94
CA ILE A 80 -0.19 1.60 -0.40
C ILE A 80 1.12 0.83 -0.31
N LEU A 81 1.26 -0.16 -1.18
CA LEU A 81 2.52 -0.83 -1.46
C LEU A 81 3.00 -0.39 -2.85
N PHE A 82 4.08 0.38 -2.87
CA PHE A 82 4.72 0.82 -4.11
C PHE A 82 5.53 -0.32 -4.75
N GLN A 83 5.80 -0.18 -6.05
CA GLN A 83 6.70 -1.07 -6.80
C GLN A 83 8.10 -1.15 -6.16
N ASP A 84 8.58 -0.02 -5.63
CA ASP A 84 9.85 0.07 -4.92
C ASP A 84 9.63 -0.09 -3.41
N PRO A 85 10.35 -1.02 -2.75
CA PRO A 85 10.24 -1.18 -1.30
C PRO A 85 10.91 0.02 -0.63
N LEU A 86 10.11 1.02 -0.26
CA LEU A 86 10.56 2.25 0.40
C LEU A 86 10.85 2.03 1.89
N LEU A 87 11.80 1.15 2.22
CA LEU A 87 12.26 0.95 3.59
C LEU A 87 13.15 2.14 4.01
N PHE A 88 13.12 2.48 5.29
CA PHE A 88 14.03 3.48 5.85
C PHE A 88 15.37 2.82 6.09
N ASP A 89 16.38 3.19 5.30
CA ASP A 89 17.72 2.58 5.33
C ASP A 89 18.45 2.78 6.66
N HIS A 90 18.10 3.83 7.41
CA HIS A 90 18.67 4.11 8.73
C HIS A 90 18.05 3.28 9.85
N PHE A 91 17.03 2.48 9.56
CA PHE A 91 16.31 1.66 10.52
C PHE A 91 16.48 0.18 10.19
N SER A 92 16.62 -0.64 11.24
CA SER A 92 16.53 -2.08 11.10
C SER A 92 15.18 -2.50 10.52
N VAL A 93 15.08 -3.75 10.05
CA VAL A 93 13.81 -4.34 9.63
C VAL A 93 12.75 -4.21 10.73
N GLY A 94 13.12 -4.49 11.99
CA GLY A 94 12.21 -4.40 13.12
C GLY A 94 11.77 -2.97 13.39
N GLN A 95 12.66 -1.99 13.31
CA GLN A 95 12.31 -0.57 13.46
C GLN A 95 11.38 -0.10 12.33
N ASN A 96 11.66 -0.48 11.08
CA ASN A 96 10.79 -0.22 9.93
C ASN A 96 9.36 -0.72 10.15
N LEU A 97 9.20 -1.94 10.67
CA LEU A 97 7.89 -2.53 10.96
C LEU A 97 7.22 -1.88 12.17
N GLN A 98 8.00 -1.53 13.19
CA GLN A 98 7.46 -0.84 14.36
C GLN A 98 6.88 0.52 14.00
N LEU A 99 7.43 1.28 13.05
CA LEU A 99 6.85 2.57 12.63
C LEU A 99 5.39 2.46 12.17
N ALA A 100 5.02 1.35 11.56
CA ALA A 100 3.67 1.16 11.02
C ALA A 100 2.64 0.82 12.09
N LEU A 101 3.07 0.32 13.26
CA LEU A 101 2.13 -0.15 14.29
C LEU A 101 1.30 1.01 14.83
N PRO A 102 -0.05 0.86 14.89
CA PRO A 102 -0.94 1.86 15.44
C PRO A 102 -0.57 2.29 16.86
N GLU A 103 -0.93 3.52 17.23
CA GLU A 103 -0.57 4.15 18.51
C GLU A 103 -1.13 3.43 19.75
N ASN A 104 -2.17 2.62 19.58
CA ASN A 104 -2.74 1.79 20.65
C ASN A 104 -1.89 0.54 20.97
N VAL A 105 -0.89 0.20 20.13
CA VAL A 105 0.08 -0.87 20.41
C VAL A 105 1.32 -0.24 21.05
N ARG A 106 1.62 -0.57 22.31
CA ARG A 106 2.64 0.12 23.11
C ARG A 106 3.59 -0.84 23.81
N GLY A 107 4.78 -0.34 24.15
CA GLY A 107 5.81 -1.08 24.89
C GLY A 107 6.19 -2.39 24.20
N GLU A 108 6.38 -3.44 25.00
CA GLU A 108 6.78 -4.77 24.52
C GLU A 108 5.82 -5.37 23.49
N ALA A 109 4.52 -5.03 23.54
CA ALA A 109 3.56 -5.52 22.55
C ALA A 109 3.91 -5.09 21.11
N ARG A 110 4.66 -3.99 20.92
CA ARG A 110 5.16 -3.59 19.60
C ARG A 110 6.20 -4.57 19.09
N LYS A 111 7.13 -4.97 19.94
CA LYS A 111 8.19 -5.92 19.61
C LYS A 111 7.61 -7.30 19.29
N THR A 112 6.71 -7.80 20.16
CA THR A 112 6.01 -9.07 19.95
C THR A 112 5.24 -9.07 18.63
N ALA A 113 4.46 -8.03 18.34
CA ALA A 113 3.70 -7.94 17.08
C ALA A 113 4.60 -7.99 15.83
N VAL A 114 5.79 -7.35 15.89
CA VAL A 114 6.77 -7.39 14.81
C VAL A 114 7.40 -8.78 14.66
N GLU A 115 7.77 -9.43 15.75
CA GLU A 115 8.35 -10.78 15.72
C GLU A 115 7.35 -11.81 15.16
N GLU A 116 6.09 -11.74 15.58
CA GLU A 116 5.02 -12.59 15.05
C GLU A 116 4.78 -12.35 13.55
N ALA A 117 4.74 -11.09 13.13
CA ALA A 117 4.57 -10.72 11.73
C ALA A 117 5.72 -11.23 10.85
N LEU A 118 6.96 -11.08 11.31
CA LEU A 118 8.14 -11.63 10.64
C LEU A 118 8.11 -13.15 10.58
N SER A 119 7.74 -13.82 11.67
CA SER A 119 7.62 -15.28 11.73
C SER A 119 6.62 -15.81 10.69
N ARG A 120 5.42 -15.23 10.63
CA ARG A 120 4.38 -15.59 9.64
C ARG A 120 4.80 -15.37 8.18
N ALA A 121 5.75 -14.47 7.94
CA ALA A 121 6.28 -14.21 6.59
C ALA A 121 7.53 -15.04 6.26
N GLY A 122 7.93 -15.97 7.13
CA GLY A 122 9.15 -16.77 6.97
C GLY A 122 10.43 -15.93 7.10
N LEU A 123 10.40 -14.89 7.95
CA LEU A 123 11.50 -13.96 8.21
C LEU A 123 11.84 -13.91 9.71
N ALA A 124 11.58 -15.00 10.45
CA ALA A 124 11.92 -15.08 11.87
C ALA A 124 13.40 -14.73 12.10
N GLY A 125 13.67 -13.91 13.13
CA GLY A 125 15.02 -13.44 13.45
C GLY A 125 15.54 -12.30 12.57
N PHE A 126 14.75 -11.75 11.64
CA PHE A 126 15.19 -10.66 10.76
C PHE A 126 15.09 -9.28 11.41
N ALA A 127 14.39 -9.14 12.54
CA ALA A 127 14.19 -7.85 13.22
C ALA A 127 15.45 -6.98 13.38
N PRO A 128 16.64 -7.51 13.76
CA PRO A 128 17.84 -6.69 13.90
C PRO A 128 18.59 -6.39 12.59
N ARG A 129 18.18 -6.99 11.47
CA ARG A 129 18.92 -6.85 10.19
C ARG A 129 18.76 -5.47 9.58
N ASP A 130 19.78 -5.07 8.83
CA ASP A 130 19.76 -3.91 7.95
C ASP A 130 18.97 -4.24 6.66
N PRO A 131 17.96 -3.43 6.27
CA PRO A 131 17.23 -3.57 5.01
C PRO A 131 18.10 -3.71 3.75
N ALA A 132 19.29 -3.11 3.72
CA ALA A 132 20.21 -3.18 2.59
C ALA A 132 20.73 -4.61 2.34
N THR A 133 20.83 -5.42 3.40
CA THR A 133 21.33 -6.81 3.34
C THR A 133 20.30 -7.81 2.82
N LEU A 134 19.05 -7.40 2.66
CA LEU A 134 17.95 -8.26 2.24
C LEU A 134 17.97 -8.51 0.73
N SER A 135 17.55 -9.71 0.31
CA SER A 135 17.24 -9.97 -1.09
C SER A 135 16.03 -9.14 -1.55
N GLY A 136 15.85 -8.97 -2.86
CA GLY A 136 14.70 -8.23 -3.41
C GLY A 136 13.34 -8.76 -2.91
N GLY A 137 13.17 -10.08 -2.88
CA GLY A 137 11.95 -10.71 -2.37
C GLY A 137 11.77 -10.62 -0.85
N GLN A 138 12.86 -10.54 -0.08
CA GLN A 138 12.79 -10.27 1.36
C GLN A 138 12.38 -8.81 1.61
N ARG A 139 12.95 -7.84 0.87
CA ARG A 139 12.54 -6.43 0.95
C ARG A 139 11.07 -6.23 0.60
N ALA A 140 10.59 -6.89 -0.45
CA ALA A 140 9.18 -6.86 -0.83
C ALA A 140 8.26 -7.37 0.29
N ARG A 141 8.61 -8.49 0.92
CA ARG A 141 7.89 -9.05 2.07
C ARG A 141 7.87 -8.09 3.27
N VAL A 142 9.01 -7.51 3.65
CA VAL A 142 9.08 -6.54 4.75
C VAL A 142 8.26 -5.29 4.44
N SER A 143 8.31 -4.78 3.21
CA SER A 143 7.49 -3.63 2.79
C SER A 143 6.00 -3.91 2.89
N LEU A 144 5.56 -5.09 2.45
CA LEU A 144 4.16 -5.51 2.58
C LEU A 144 3.76 -5.69 4.06
N LEU A 145 4.59 -6.34 4.87
CA LEU A 145 4.33 -6.46 6.31
C LEU A 145 4.15 -5.08 6.96
N ARG A 146 4.98 -4.10 6.58
CA ARG A 146 4.85 -2.73 7.07
C ARG A 146 3.48 -2.14 6.70
N ALA A 147 3.03 -2.31 5.46
CA ALA A 147 1.71 -1.83 5.03
C ALA A 147 0.57 -2.53 5.79
N LEU A 148 0.67 -3.84 6.04
CA LEU A 148 -0.36 -4.62 6.74
C LEU A 148 -0.39 -4.33 8.26
N LEU A 149 0.77 -4.12 8.88
CA LEU A 149 0.88 -3.80 10.31
C LEU A 149 0.21 -2.47 10.67
N ALA A 150 0.10 -1.55 9.72
CA ALA A 150 -0.66 -0.30 9.86
C ALA A 150 -2.18 -0.51 9.97
N ARG A 151 -2.66 -1.74 9.77
CA ARG A 151 -4.08 -2.13 9.78
C ARG A 151 -4.94 -1.21 8.90
N PRO A 152 -4.59 -1.04 7.60
CA PRO A 152 -5.39 -0.25 6.69
C PRO A 152 -6.75 -0.92 6.45
N GLU A 153 -7.76 -0.11 6.12
CA GLU A 153 -9.10 -0.59 5.76
C GLU A 153 -9.22 -0.89 4.25
N ALA A 154 -8.29 -0.38 3.44
CA ALA A 154 -8.09 -0.75 2.05
C ALA A 154 -6.60 -0.72 1.70
N LEU A 155 -6.16 -1.62 0.81
CA LEU A 155 -4.76 -1.72 0.39
C LEU A 155 -4.66 -1.53 -1.13
N LEU A 156 -3.84 -0.57 -1.55
CA LEU A 156 -3.46 -0.36 -2.94
C LEU A 156 -2.12 -1.04 -3.21
N LEU A 157 -2.03 -1.75 -4.32
CA LEU A 157 -0.84 -2.52 -4.68
C LEU A 157 -0.38 -2.08 -6.07
N ASP A 158 0.72 -1.33 -6.14
CA ASP A 158 1.32 -0.89 -7.40
C ASP A 158 2.40 -1.89 -7.83
N GLU A 159 2.04 -2.80 -8.74
CA GLU A 159 2.90 -3.87 -9.25
C GLU A 159 3.70 -4.65 -8.17
N PRO A 160 3.07 -5.11 -7.08
CA PRO A 160 3.76 -5.62 -5.89
C PRO A 160 4.57 -6.90 -6.14
N PHE A 161 4.33 -7.56 -7.26
CA PHE A 161 4.88 -8.87 -7.61
C PHE A 161 5.85 -8.84 -8.79
N SER A 162 6.06 -7.66 -9.39
CA SER A 162 6.90 -7.49 -10.59
C SER A 162 8.35 -7.95 -10.36
N ARG A 163 8.87 -7.72 -9.15
CA ARG A 163 10.26 -8.05 -8.75
C ARG A 163 10.45 -9.45 -8.17
N LEU A 164 9.38 -10.25 -8.08
CA LEU A 164 9.48 -11.63 -7.60
C LEU A 164 9.66 -12.58 -8.77
N ASP A 165 10.55 -13.56 -8.60
CA ASP A 165 10.63 -14.71 -9.50
C ASP A 165 9.32 -15.51 -9.50
N ALA A 166 9.14 -16.38 -10.49
CA ALA A 166 7.85 -17.03 -10.73
C ALA A 166 7.39 -17.91 -9.55
N SER A 167 8.31 -18.61 -8.86
CA SER A 167 7.98 -19.50 -7.75
C SER A 167 7.66 -18.70 -6.48
N LEU A 168 8.44 -17.66 -6.16
CA LEU A 168 8.16 -16.75 -5.05
C LEU A 168 6.87 -15.96 -5.27
N ARG A 169 6.58 -15.59 -6.51
CA ARG A 169 5.36 -14.86 -6.89
C ARG A 169 4.10 -15.63 -6.56
N ALA A 170 4.04 -16.92 -6.90
CA ALA A 170 2.86 -17.75 -6.64
C ALA A 170 2.60 -17.92 -5.14
N GLY A 171 3.63 -18.26 -4.36
CA GLY A 171 3.52 -18.42 -2.91
C GLY A 171 3.18 -17.11 -2.21
N PHE A 172 3.78 -16.00 -2.65
CA PHE A 172 3.53 -14.70 -2.04
C PHE A 172 2.13 -14.16 -2.38
N ARG A 173 1.67 -14.31 -3.64
CA ARG A 173 0.28 -13.96 -4.02
C ARG A 173 -0.75 -14.68 -3.15
N ARG A 174 -0.55 -15.98 -2.91
CA ARG A 174 -1.41 -16.77 -2.03
C ARG A 174 -1.46 -16.14 -0.65
N TRP A 175 -0.30 -15.86 -0.07
CA TRP A 175 -0.18 -15.24 1.25
C TRP A 175 -0.78 -13.83 1.36
N VAL A 176 -0.86 -13.06 0.26
CA VAL A 176 -1.48 -11.71 0.27
C VAL A 176 -3.01 -11.78 0.18
N PHE A 177 -3.55 -12.74 -0.57
CA PHE A 177 -4.96 -12.78 -0.94
C PHE A 177 -5.78 -13.85 -0.20
N GLU A 178 -5.14 -14.82 0.43
CA GLU A 178 -5.74 -15.88 1.25
C GLU A 178 -5.34 -15.70 2.73
#